data_AF-A0A075G1L5-F1
#
_entry.id   AF-A0A075G1L5-F1
#
_cell.length_a   1.000
_cell.length_b   1.000
_cell.length_c   1.000
_cell.angle_alpha   90.00
_cell.angle_beta   90.00
_cell.angle_gamma   90.00
#
_symmetry.space_group_name_H-M   'P 1'
#
loop_
_entity.id
_entity.type
_entity.pdbx_description
1 polymer ?
#
loop_
_entity_poly.entity_id
_entity_poly.type
_entity_poly.pdbx_seq_one_letter_code
_entity_poly.pdbx_strand_id
1 'polypeptide(L)'
;MHGGLLSVTATDLQVLHGLFNNAAKRRYYGVPIKTKFSNEIAIRLIIGCAYLISSRLDITIQPKFVDNDMHYYRVYLKILNRPEQEDRMGFIIFCRQCGMRKTVKSIVNECELCKGKIETAGPLWIDKIFDKDFVATMKDQVNNLTVNKKCDVILEKCYDESDLQPTYFTLDEIASRMKSAPLKLDLAIQKLQDSGFNASRTSLNPTGFRTNCQINDILKIFGN
;
A
#
# COMPACT_ATOMS: atom_id res chain seq x y z
N MET A 1 24.80 5.09 -8.60
CA MET A 1 24.86 5.98 -9.78
C MET A 1 23.62 6.85 -9.79
N HIS A 2 23.76 8.16 -10.00
CA HIS A 2 22.60 9.06 -10.14
C HIS A 2 21.72 8.59 -11.31
N GLY A 3 20.41 8.48 -11.08
CA GLY A 3 19.45 8.01 -12.07
C GLY A 3 19.35 6.48 -12.21
N GLY A 4 20.18 5.71 -11.52
CA GLY A 4 20.15 4.25 -11.56
C GLY A 4 18.87 3.66 -10.95
N LEU A 5 18.51 2.45 -11.37
CA LEU A 5 17.38 1.69 -10.83
C LEU A 5 17.89 0.59 -9.89
N LEU A 6 17.33 0.52 -8.69
CA LEU A 6 17.58 -0.51 -7.70
C LEU A 6 16.34 -1.39 -7.55
N SER A 7 16.51 -2.69 -7.74
CA SER A 7 15.47 -3.69 -7.50
C SER A 7 15.78 -4.45 -6.20
N VAL A 8 14.90 -4.37 -5.21
CA VAL A 8 15.06 -5.07 -3.91
C VAL A 8 13.97 -6.11 -3.77
N THR A 9 14.33 -7.33 -3.37
CA THR A 9 13.38 -8.43 -3.11
C THR A 9 13.48 -8.88 -1.66
N ALA A 10 12.34 -9.08 -0.98
CA ALA A 10 12.25 -9.65 0.35
C ALA A 10 11.32 -10.87 0.36
N THR A 11 11.74 -11.95 1.01
CA THR A 11 11.02 -13.25 1.04
C THR A 11 10.62 -13.69 2.45
N ASP A 12 10.97 -12.93 3.50
CA ASP A 12 10.64 -13.22 4.90
C ASP A 12 9.25 -12.70 5.30
N LEU A 13 8.24 -13.14 4.55
CA LEU A 13 6.83 -12.72 4.68
C LEU A 13 6.31 -12.84 6.11
N GLN A 14 6.68 -13.90 6.84
CA GLN A 14 6.26 -14.11 8.22
C GLN A 14 6.68 -12.96 9.16
N VAL A 15 7.90 -12.45 8.98
CA VAL A 15 8.43 -11.32 9.74
C VAL A 15 7.66 -10.05 9.37
N LEU A 16 7.53 -9.79 8.07
CA LEU A 16 6.84 -8.61 7.53
C LEU A 16 5.33 -8.59 7.81
N HIS A 17 4.71 -9.75 8.06
CA HIS A 17 3.30 -9.90 8.46
C HIS A 17 3.08 -9.87 9.97
N GLY A 18 4.14 -9.65 10.75
CA GLY A 18 4.02 -9.46 12.19
C GLY A 18 3.87 -10.75 13.00
N LEU A 19 4.38 -11.88 12.52
CA LEU A 19 4.59 -13.06 13.39
C LEU A 19 5.78 -12.84 14.34
N PHE A 20 6.80 -12.11 13.90
CA PHE A 20 8.03 -11.88 14.67
C PHE A 20 8.40 -10.39 14.71
N ASN A 21 7.63 -9.60 15.47
CA ASN A 21 7.80 -8.13 15.53
C ASN A 21 9.20 -7.66 15.93
N ASN A 22 9.87 -8.39 16.84
CA ASN A 22 11.26 -8.08 17.22
C ASN A 22 12.23 -8.30 16.06
N ALA A 23 12.01 -9.31 15.21
CA ALA A 23 12.80 -9.51 14.01
C ALA A 23 12.51 -8.42 12.98
N ALA A 24 11.23 -8.04 12.80
CA ALA A 24 10.83 -6.97 11.89
C ALA A 24 11.49 -5.64 12.27
N LYS A 25 11.44 -5.27 13.56
CA LYS A 25 12.10 -4.07 14.08
C LYS A 25 13.61 -4.08 13.83
N ARG A 26 14.29 -5.21 14.00
CA ARG A 26 15.74 -5.29 13.75
C ARG A 26 16.11 -5.21 12.27
N ARG A 27 15.33 -5.81 11.38
CA ARG A 27 15.64 -5.91 9.94
C ARG A 27 15.16 -4.72 9.12
N TYR A 28 13.99 -4.19 9.47
CA TYR A 28 13.29 -3.16 8.70
C TYR A 28 13.16 -1.82 9.44
N TYR A 29 13.64 -1.74 10.67
CA TYR A 29 13.52 -0.55 11.54
C TYR A 29 12.07 -0.11 11.83
N GLY A 30 11.09 -0.95 11.52
CA GLY A 30 9.68 -0.71 11.77
C GLY A 30 8.94 -1.97 12.19
N VAL A 31 7.78 -1.78 12.81
CA VAL A 31 6.94 -2.86 13.33
C VAL A 31 5.66 -2.94 12.49
N PRO A 32 5.33 -4.10 11.90
CA PRO A 32 4.07 -4.30 11.19
C PRO A 32 2.91 -4.56 12.16
N ILE A 33 1.70 -4.44 11.65
CA ILE A 33 0.46 -4.90 12.30
C ILE A 33 -0.29 -5.86 11.37
N LYS A 34 -0.99 -6.84 11.96
CA LYS A 34 -1.74 -7.85 11.21
C LYS A 34 -3.06 -7.27 10.70
N THR A 35 -3.18 -7.04 9.40
CA THR A 35 -4.38 -6.44 8.78
C THR A 35 -4.69 -7.11 7.46
N LYS A 36 -5.85 -6.77 6.87
CA LYS A 36 -6.20 -7.22 5.51
C LYS A 36 -5.27 -6.61 4.45
N PHE A 37 -4.58 -5.52 4.78
CA PHE A 37 -3.62 -4.82 3.93
C PHE A 37 -2.15 -5.02 4.36
N SER A 38 -1.84 -6.13 5.05
CA SER A 38 -0.47 -6.44 5.49
C SER A 38 0.55 -6.52 4.35
N ASN A 39 0.14 -6.90 3.13
CA ASN A 39 1.02 -6.86 1.95
C ASN A 39 1.58 -5.45 1.70
N GLU A 40 0.74 -4.43 1.85
CA GLU A 40 1.18 -3.04 1.65
C GLU A 40 2.04 -2.55 2.81
N ILE A 41 1.72 -2.93 4.05
CA ILE A 41 2.57 -2.61 5.21
C ILE A 41 3.98 -3.17 5.01
N ALA A 42 4.08 -4.43 4.55
CA ALA A 42 5.35 -5.07 4.27
C ALA A 42 6.17 -4.31 3.21
N ILE A 43 5.56 -3.98 2.07
CA ILE A 43 6.19 -3.19 1.00
C ILE A 43 6.68 -1.84 1.54
N ARG A 44 5.85 -1.14 2.32
CA ARG A 44 6.20 0.16 2.88
C ARG A 44 7.32 0.09 3.93
N LEU A 45 7.43 -1.02 4.67
CA LEU A 45 8.56 -1.28 5.57
C LEU A 45 9.86 -1.50 4.79
N ILE A 46 9.81 -2.23 3.67
CA ILE A 46 10.98 -2.45 2.80
C ILE A 46 11.46 -1.11 2.22
N ILE A 47 10.54 -0.30 1.66
CA ILE A 47 10.87 1.02 1.13
C ILE A 47 11.39 1.94 2.24
N GLY A 48 10.73 1.94 3.41
CA GLY A 48 11.14 2.77 4.54
C GLY A 48 12.54 2.42 5.05
N CYS A 49 12.88 1.13 5.12
CA CYS A 49 14.24 0.69 5.47
C CYS A 49 15.27 1.15 4.44
N ALA A 50 14.98 0.97 3.14
CA ALA A 50 15.86 1.43 2.06
C ALA A 50 16.05 2.95 2.11
N TYR A 51 14.97 3.71 2.37
CA TYR A 51 14.98 5.16 2.51
C TYR A 51 15.86 5.61 3.68
N LEU A 52 15.69 5.01 4.86
CA LEU A 52 16.51 5.35 6.04
C LEU A 52 18.00 5.11 5.79
N ILE A 53 18.34 4.02 5.08
CA ILE A 53 19.73 3.71 4.76
C ILE A 53 20.29 4.68 3.72
N SER A 54 19.53 4.97 2.65
CA SER A 54 19.99 5.88 1.59
C SER A 54 20.13 7.32 2.08
N SER A 55 19.21 7.80 2.91
CA SER A 55 19.22 9.16 3.45
C SER A 55 20.45 9.44 4.31
N ARG A 56 21.04 8.43 4.96
CA ARG A 56 22.32 8.56 5.70
C ARG A 56 23.53 8.80 4.80
N LEU A 57 23.36 8.59 3.50
CA LEU A 57 24.39 8.75 2.48
C LEU A 57 24.12 9.95 1.58
N ASP A 58 23.20 10.85 1.96
CA ASP A 58 22.70 11.97 1.14
C ASP A 58 22.14 11.51 -0.22
N ILE A 59 21.57 10.30 -0.25
CA ILE A 59 20.94 9.69 -1.41
C ILE A 59 19.43 9.61 -1.20
N THR A 60 18.69 10.14 -2.18
CA THR A 60 17.24 9.98 -2.28
C THR A 60 16.88 8.73 -3.06
N ILE A 61 15.88 7.99 -2.59
CA ILE A 61 15.22 6.94 -3.36
C ILE A 61 13.80 7.35 -3.74
N GLN A 62 13.39 7.04 -4.96
CA GLN A 62 12.02 7.26 -5.43
C GLN A 62 11.41 5.91 -5.84
N PRO A 63 10.38 5.42 -5.15
CA PRO A 63 9.61 4.27 -5.61
C PRO A 63 9.04 4.53 -7.00
N LYS A 64 9.27 3.59 -7.92
CA LYS A 64 8.74 3.61 -9.28
C LYS A 64 7.68 2.56 -9.50
N PHE A 65 7.89 1.38 -8.92
CA PHE A 65 6.98 0.26 -9.04
C PHE A 65 7.17 -0.69 -7.88
N VAL A 66 6.13 -1.42 -7.53
CA VAL A 66 6.19 -2.54 -6.59
C VAL A 66 5.45 -3.73 -7.18
N ASP A 67 5.87 -4.92 -6.77
CA ASP A 67 5.25 -6.17 -7.14
C ASP A 67 5.18 -7.09 -5.92
N ASN A 68 4.18 -7.94 -5.89
CA ASN A 68 4.05 -8.97 -4.87
C ASN A 68 3.53 -10.28 -5.45
N ASP A 69 4.11 -11.36 -4.95
CA ASP A 69 3.62 -12.72 -5.17
C ASP A 69 3.51 -13.41 -3.79
N MET A 70 2.93 -14.60 -3.75
CA MET A 70 2.78 -15.42 -2.54
C MET A 70 4.10 -15.69 -1.80
N HIS A 71 5.25 -15.51 -2.46
CA HIS A 71 6.56 -15.85 -1.93
C HIS A 71 7.52 -14.66 -1.76
N TYR A 72 7.18 -13.47 -2.27
CA TYR A 72 8.08 -12.32 -2.20
C TYR A 72 7.37 -10.96 -2.34
N TYR A 73 8.04 -9.94 -1.83
CA TYR A 73 7.81 -8.54 -2.16
C TYR A 73 8.97 -8.00 -2.96
N ARG A 74 8.69 -7.24 -4.01
CA ARG A 74 9.71 -6.56 -4.81
C ARG A 74 9.39 -5.09 -4.95
N VAL A 75 10.43 -4.26 -4.81
CA VAL A 75 10.33 -2.81 -4.97
C VAL A 75 11.40 -2.34 -5.94
N TYR A 76 11.02 -1.39 -6.80
CA TYR A 76 11.88 -0.78 -7.81
C TYR A 76 12.03 0.71 -7.47
N LEU A 77 13.27 1.10 -7.21
CA LEU A 77 13.61 2.40 -6.64
C LEU A 77 14.58 3.12 -7.58
N LYS A 78 14.25 4.35 -7.99
CA LYS A 78 15.21 5.23 -8.68
C LYS A 78 16.10 5.92 -7.67
N ILE A 79 17.41 5.84 -7.87
CA ILE A 79 18.44 6.45 -7.01
C ILE A 79 18.73 7.86 -7.52
N LEU A 80 18.69 8.86 -6.64
CA LEU A 80 19.10 10.23 -6.95
C LEU A 80 20.19 10.67 -5.96
N ASN A 81 21.35 11.08 -6.48
CA ASN A 81 22.45 11.64 -5.70
C ASN A 81 22.16 13.09 -5.27
N ARG A 82 21.13 13.26 -4.46
CA ARG A 82 20.79 14.51 -3.79
C ARG A 82 20.08 14.18 -2.49
N PRO A 83 20.24 15.00 -1.45
CA PRO A 83 19.47 14.84 -0.23
C PRO A 83 17.97 15.03 -0.52
N GLU A 84 17.16 14.27 0.19
CA GLU A 84 15.70 14.43 0.14
C GLU A 84 15.32 15.72 0.85
N GLN A 85 14.34 16.44 0.30
CA GLN A 85 13.89 17.72 0.86
C GLN A 85 12.69 17.55 1.80
N GLU A 86 11.92 16.48 1.60
CA GLU A 86 10.72 16.17 2.38
C GLU A 86 10.87 14.82 3.04
N ASP A 87 10.70 14.76 4.36
CA ASP A 87 10.61 13.48 5.02
C ASP A 87 9.36 12.74 4.50
N ARG A 88 9.52 11.49 4.07
CA ARG A 88 8.43 10.60 3.59
C ARG A 88 8.24 9.37 4.47
N MET A 89 8.86 9.36 5.66
CA MET A 89 8.62 8.35 6.68
C MET A 89 7.42 8.72 7.55
N GLY A 90 6.76 7.72 8.12
CA GLY A 90 5.65 7.92 9.03
C GLY A 90 5.07 6.60 9.48
N PHE A 91 3.78 6.61 9.79
CA PHE A 91 3.08 5.46 10.33
C PHE A 91 1.77 5.22 9.59
N ILE A 92 1.33 3.97 9.55
CA ILE A 92 -0.07 3.64 9.24
C ILE A 92 -0.77 3.35 10.57
N ILE A 93 -1.85 4.06 10.82
CA ILE A 93 -2.73 3.80 11.96
C ILE A 93 -3.94 2.97 11.51
N PHE A 94 -4.43 2.12 12.39
CA PHE A 94 -5.59 1.27 12.15
C PHE A 94 -6.43 1.09 13.41
N CYS A 95 -7.73 1.36 13.32
CA CYS A 95 -8.68 1.05 14.37
C CYS A 95 -9.34 -0.30 14.08
N ARG A 96 -9.05 -1.32 14.91
CA ARG A 96 -9.70 -2.65 14.80
C ARG A 96 -11.23 -2.56 14.86
N GLN A 97 -11.74 -1.74 15.76
CA GLN A 97 -13.16 -1.66 16.08
C GLN A 97 -13.98 -1.19 14.86
N CYS A 98 -13.67 -0.02 14.30
CA CYS A 98 -14.44 0.54 13.18
C CYS A 98 -13.81 0.36 11.80
N GLY A 99 -12.52 0.01 11.72
CA GLY A 99 -11.81 -0.16 10.45
C GLY A 99 -11.17 1.12 9.90
N MET A 100 -11.25 2.23 10.63
CA MET A 100 -10.58 3.48 10.25
C MET A 100 -9.08 3.23 10.08
N ARG A 101 -8.52 3.80 9.03
CA ARG A 101 -7.10 3.74 8.72
C ARG A 101 -6.66 4.97 7.96
N LYS A 102 -5.41 5.37 8.17
CA LYS A 102 -4.74 6.43 7.42
C LYS A 102 -3.25 6.41 7.68
N THR A 103 -2.49 7.12 6.85
CA THR A 103 -1.10 7.46 7.13
C THR A 103 -1.01 8.71 8.00
N VAL A 104 -0.04 8.75 8.91
CA VAL A 104 0.22 9.89 9.81
C VAL A 104 1.72 10.09 10.00
N LYS A 105 2.13 11.33 10.22
CA LYS A 105 3.50 11.69 10.60
C LYS A 105 3.80 11.44 12.07
N SER A 106 2.80 11.59 12.91
CA SER A 106 2.90 11.43 14.36
C SER A 106 1.87 10.42 14.84
N ILE A 107 2.26 9.60 15.80
CA ILE A 107 1.39 8.55 16.36
C ILE A 107 0.22 9.20 17.10
N VAL A 108 -0.98 8.69 16.85
CA VAL A 108 -2.20 9.06 17.58
C VAL A 108 -2.73 7.83 18.31
N ASN A 109 -3.30 8.02 19.51
CA ASN A 109 -3.72 6.92 20.37
C ASN A 109 -5.21 6.58 20.25
N GLU A 110 -6.01 7.52 19.76
CA GLU A 110 -7.47 7.40 19.70
C GLU A 110 -8.00 7.53 18.27
N CYS A 111 -8.99 6.70 17.96
CA CYS A 111 -9.70 6.74 16.70
C CYS A 111 -10.59 7.97 16.59
N GLU A 112 -10.47 8.70 15.48
CA GLU A 112 -11.31 9.87 15.23
C GLU A 112 -12.79 9.55 14.98
N LEU A 113 -13.11 8.32 14.54
CA LEU A 113 -14.48 7.91 14.26
C LEU A 113 -15.21 7.31 15.47
N CYS A 114 -14.52 6.51 16.30
CA CYS A 114 -15.17 5.75 17.38
C CYS A 114 -14.49 5.87 18.74
N LYS A 115 -13.44 6.70 18.88
CA LYS A 115 -12.63 6.88 20.10
C LYS A 115 -11.97 5.61 20.64
N GLY A 116 -12.04 4.50 19.90
CA GLY A 116 -11.37 3.25 20.24
C GLY A 116 -9.85 3.33 20.09
N LYS A 117 -9.16 2.34 20.66
CA LYS A 117 -7.70 2.21 20.60
C LYS A 117 -7.19 2.05 19.16
N ILE A 118 -6.06 2.68 18.87
CA ILE A 118 -5.36 2.60 17.59
C ILE A 118 -4.18 1.61 17.67
N GLU A 119 -4.10 0.73 16.66
CA GLU A 119 -2.89 -0.01 16.33
C GLU A 119 -2.05 0.79 15.32
N THR A 120 -0.73 0.72 15.43
CA THR A 120 0.19 1.50 14.59
C THR A 120 1.23 0.59 13.95
N ALA A 121 1.41 0.68 12.64
CA ALA A 121 2.54 0.13 11.92
C ALA A 121 3.55 1.22 11.54
N GLY A 122 4.83 0.91 11.67
CA GLY A 122 5.93 1.78 11.25
C GLY A 122 7.09 1.85 12.25
N PRO A 123 8.01 2.81 12.09
CA PRO A 123 8.02 3.77 10.98
C PRO A 123 8.18 3.07 9.62
N LEU A 124 7.54 3.60 8.59
CA LEU A 124 7.51 3.06 7.23
C LEU A 124 7.30 4.17 6.20
N TRP A 125 7.43 3.85 4.91
CA TRP A 125 7.15 4.77 3.81
C TRP A 125 5.65 5.09 3.70
N ILE A 126 5.27 6.37 3.75
CA ILE A 126 3.86 6.81 3.72
C ILE A 126 3.42 7.46 2.41
N ASP A 127 4.33 7.65 1.45
CA ASP A 127 4.06 8.27 0.15
C ASP A 127 3.70 7.23 -0.92
N LYS A 128 3.59 7.65 -2.19
CA LYS A 128 3.31 6.82 -3.37
C LYS A 128 4.31 5.66 -3.48
N ILE A 129 3.79 4.51 -3.88
CA ILE A 129 4.57 3.28 -4.14
C ILE A 129 4.63 2.95 -5.65
N PHE A 130 3.82 3.64 -6.46
CA PHE A 130 3.80 3.56 -7.90
C PHE A 130 4.06 4.96 -8.48
N ASP A 131 4.86 5.01 -9.53
CA ASP A 131 5.04 6.20 -10.36
C ASP A 131 4.18 6.01 -11.61
N LYS A 132 3.14 6.83 -11.76
CA LYS A 132 2.11 6.65 -12.80
C LYS A 132 2.68 6.71 -14.21
N ASP A 133 3.62 7.62 -14.46
CA ASP A 133 4.26 7.78 -15.78
C ASP A 133 5.17 6.60 -16.08
N PHE A 134 5.88 6.10 -15.07
CA PHE A 134 6.68 4.88 -15.19
C PHE A 134 5.80 3.66 -15.50
N VAL A 135 4.66 3.51 -14.81
CA VAL A 135 3.71 2.43 -15.08
C VAL A 135 3.09 2.56 -16.47
N ALA A 136 2.73 3.78 -16.91
CA ALA A 136 2.26 4.02 -18.27
C ALA A 136 3.29 3.57 -19.32
N THR A 137 4.55 3.96 -19.11
CA THR A 137 5.66 3.53 -19.97
C THR A 137 5.80 2.01 -20.00
N MET A 138 5.64 1.33 -18.84
CA MET A 138 5.66 -0.14 -18.79
C MET A 138 4.52 -0.77 -19.60
N LYS A 139 3.30 -0.21 -19.54
CA LYS A 139 2.14 -0.67 -20.32
C LYS A 139 2.41 -0.60 -21.82
N ASP A 140 2.99 0.51 -22.29
CA ASP A 140 3.31 0.69 -23.71
C ASP A 140 4.35 -0.32 -24.23
N GLN A 141 5.20 -0.86 -23.35
CA GLN A 141 6.22 -1.85 -23.71
C GLN A 141 5.73 -3.30 -23.64
N VAL A 142 4.54 -3.58 -23.10
CA VAL A 142 4.01 -4.96 -22.95
C VAL A 142 3.99 -5.70 -24.28
N ASN A 143 3.58 -5.04 -25.36
CA ASN A 143 3.49 -5.65 -26.69
C ASN A 143 4.86 -5.83 -27.37
N ASN A 144 5.89 -5.13 -26.88
CA ASN A 144 7.24 -5.19 -27.44
C ASN A 144 8.12 -6.25 -26.74
N LEU A 145 7.63 -6.86 -25.66
CA LEU A 145 8.38 -7.77 -24.82
C LEU A 145 7.63 -9.09 -24.62
N THR A 146 8.37 -10.18 -24.44
CA THR A 146 7.77 -11.46 -24.06
C THR A 146 7.48 -11.46 -22.57
N VAL A 147 6.22 -11.20 -22.19
CA VAL A 147 5.77 -11.16 -20.80
C VAL A 147 4.62 -12.14 -20.53
N ASN A 148 4.36 -12.40 -19.24
CA ASN A 148 3.19 -13.20 -18.84
C ASN A 148 1.89 -12.48 -19.25
N LYS A 149 0.88 -13.22 -19.72
CA LYS A 149 -0.44 -12.67 -20.09
C LYS A 149 -1.13 -11.86 -18.99
N LYS A 150 -0.81 -12.14 -17.72
CA LYS A 150 -1.35 -11.40 -16.57
C LYS A 150 -0.69 -10.03 -16.34
N CYS A 151 0.45 -9.77 -16.99
CA CYS A 151 1.23 -8.55 -16.80
C CYS A 151 0.40 -7.30 -17.13
N ASP A 152 -0.28 -7.31 -18.27
CA ASP A 152 -1.14 -6.21 -18.70
C ASP A 152 -2.23 -5.87 -17.65
N VAL A 153 -2.94 -6.89 -17.18
CA VAL A 153 -3.97 -6.75 -16.15
C VAL A 153 -3.42 -6.25 -14.81
N ILE A 154 -2.18 -6.62 -14.45
CA ILE A 154 -1.54 -6.13 -13.23
C ILE A 154 -1.14 -4.66 -13.40
N LEU A 155 -0.52 -4.31 -14.54
CA LEU A 155 -0.10 -2.94 -14.81
C LEU A 155 -1.29 -1.98 -14.92
N GLU A 156 -2.43 -2.41 -15.45
CA GLU A 156 -3.68 -1.65 -15.43
C GLU A 156 -4.08 -1.29 -13.99
N LYS A 157 -4.12 -2.29 -13.09
CA LYS A 157 -4.43 -2.06 -11.67
C LYS A 157 -3.44 -1.10 -11.02
N CYS A 158 -2.13 -1.29 -11.28
CA CYS A 158 -1.09 -0.42 -10.75
C CYS A 158 -1.26 1.03 -11.24
N TYR A 159 -1.63 1.20 -12.51
CA TYR A 159 -1.87 2.52 -13.11
C TYR A 159 -3.06 3.23 -12.46
N ASP A 160 -4.19 2.53 -12.34
CA ASP A 160 -5.42 3.07 -11.75
C ASP A 160 -5.25 3.40 -10.27
N GLU A 161 -4.47 2.59 -9.53
CA GLU A 161 -4.27 2.76 -8.09
C GLU A 161 -3.14 3.75 -7.73
N SER A 162 -2.35 4.21 -8.71
CA SER A 162 -1.13 5.02 -8.49
C SER A 162 -1.37 6.34 -7.74
N ASP A 163 -2.53 6.96 -7.95
CA ASP A 163 -2.89 8.25 -7.33
C ASP A 163 -3.85 8.09 -6.13
N LEU A 164 -4.17 6.85 -5.75
CA LEU A 164 -5.05 6.59 -4.62
C LEU A 164 -4.28 6.53 -3.30
N GLN A 165 -5.03 6.69 -2.22
CA GLN A 165 -4.46 6.74 -0.88
C GLN A 165 -3.77 5.42 -0.48
N PRO A 166 -2.77 5.49 0.42
CA PRO A 166 -2.21 4.30 1.06
C PRO A 166 -3.29 3.42 1.69
N THR A 167 -2.98 2.12 1.78
CA THR A 167 -3.86 1.04 2.22
C THR A 167 -4.99 0.71 1.24
N TYR A 168 -5.64 -0.44 1.46
CA TYR A 168 -6.80 -0.88 0.69
C TYR A 168 -7.83 -1.54 1.62
N PHE A 169 -9.04 -1.71 1.10
CA PHE A 169 -10.12 -2.49 1.71
C PHE A 169 -10.28 -3.80 0.97
N THR A 170 -10.77 -4.83 1.64
CA THR A 170 -11.17 -6.08 0.98
C THR A 170 -12.67 -6.29 1.16
N LEU A 171 -13.30 -6.90 0.17
CA LEU A 171 -14.75 -7.14 0.20
C LEU A 171 -15.18 -7.98 1.41
N ASP A 172 -14.37 -8.96 1.81
CA ASP A 172 -14.61 -9.78 3.01
C ASP A 172 -14.53 -8.97 4.30
N GLU A 173 -13.64 -7.96 4.37
CA GLU A 173 -13.59 -7.04 5.50
C GLU A 173 -14.89 -6.25 5.62
N ILE A 174 -15.36 -5.68 4.51
CA ILE A 174 -16.56 -4.85 4.48
C ILE A 174 -17.81 -5.69 4.78
N ALA A 175 -17.95 -6.85 4.13
CA ALA A 175 -19.04 -7.79 4.34
C ALA A 175 -19.15 -8.24 5.81
N SER A 176 -18.01 -8.58 6.43
CA SER A 176 -17.95 -8.94 7.85
C SER A 176 -18.43 -7.81 8.76
N ARG A 177 -18.08 -6.56 8.45
CA ARG A 177 -18.51 -5.38 9.22
C ARG A 177 -20.00 -5.09 9.05
N MET A 178 -20.54 -5.27 7.85
CA MET A 178 -21.96 -5.10 7.55
C MET A 178 -22.84 -6.27 7.99
N LYS A 179 -22.23 -7.44 8.31
CA LYS A 179 -22.92 -8.71 8.52
C LYS A 179 -23.76 -9.12 7.29
N SER A 180 -23.23 -8.89 6.10
CA SER A 180 -23.88 -9.16 4.82
C SER A 180 -23.01 -10.04 3.93
N ALA A 181 -23.57 -10.51 2.80
CA ALA A 181 -22.78 -11.12 1.74
C ALA A 181 -21.87 -10.06 1.07
N PRO A 182 -20.66 -10.44 0.61
CA PRO A 182 -19.79 -9.52 -0.11
C PRO A 182 -20.39 -9.16 -1.47
N LEU A 183 -20.31 -7.88 -1.82
CA LEU A 183 -20.61 -7.40 -3.17
C LEU A 183 -19.58 -7.96 -4.17
N LYS A 184 -19.92 -7.94 -5.47
CA LYS A 184 -18.91 -8.12 -6.52
C LYS A 184 -17.97 -6.93 -6.55
N LEU A 185 -16.68 -7.16 -6.81
CA LEU A 185 -15.65 -6.11 -6.77
C LEU A 185 -15.96 -4.96 -7.73
N ASP A 186 -16.38 -5.27 -8.96
CA ASP A 186 -16.76 -4.25 -9.94
C ASP A 186 -17.95 -3.40 -9.48
N LEU A 187 -18.96 -4.05 -8.88
CA LEU A 187 -20.13 -3.34 -8.35
C LEU A 187 -19.75 -2.43 -7.17
N ALA A 188 -18.87 -2.90 -6.29
CA ALA A 188 -18.37 -2.11 -5.16
C ALA A 188 -17.62 -0.86 -5.63
N ILE A 189 -16.74 -1.00 -6.63
CA ILE A 189 -16.00 0.12 -7.22
C ILE A 189 -16.97 1.08 -7.93
N GLN A 190 -17.90 0.57 -8.73
CA GLN A 190 -18.89 1.40 -9.43
C GLN A 190 -19.73 2.23 -8.45
N LYS A 191 -20.25 1.61 -7.37
CA LYS A 191 -21.02 2.33 -6.34
C LYS A 191 -20.23 3.48 -5.70
N LEU A 192 -18.92 3.30 -5.47
CA LEU A 192 -18.06 4.36 -4.92
C LEU A 192 -17.86 5.49 -5.93
N GLN A 193 -17.63 5.15 -7.19
CA GLN A 193 -17.46 6.11 -8.28
C GLN A 193 -18.74 6.91 -8.55
N ASP A 194 -19.91 6.24 -8.57
CA ASP A 194 -21.23 6.88 -8.71
C ASP A 194 -21.53 7.82 -7.53
N SER A 195 -20.94 7.56 -6.36
CA SER A 195 -21.03 8.40 -5.17
C SER A 195 -19.98 9.53 -5.13
N GLY A 196 -19.21 9.72 -6.20
CA GLY A 196 -18.22 10.80 -6.34
C GLY A 196 -16.85 10.52 -5.72
N PHE A 197 -16.57 9.28 -5.32
CA PHE A 197 -15.26 8.88 -4.79
C PHE A 197 -14.38 8.26 -5.86
N ASN A 198 -13.08 8.45 -5.75
CA ASN A 198 -12.13 7.74 -6.59
C ASN A 198 -11.97 6.33 -6.01
N ALA A 199 -12.12 5.30 -6.83
CA ALA A 199 -11.92 3.92 -6.43
C ALA A 199 -11.36 3.09 -7.59
N SER A 200 -10.49 2.14 -7.26
CA SER A 200 -9.95 1.17 -8.22
C SER A 200 -9.61 -0.15 -7.52
N ARG A 201 -9.37 -1.19 -8.33
CA ARG A 201 -8.83 -2.47 -7.86
C ARG A 201 -7.37 -2.26 -7.41
N THR A 202 -6.91 -3.04 -6.45
CA THR A 202 -5.48 -3.06 -6.08
C THR A 202 -4.76 -4.26 -6.67
N SER A 203 -3.52 -4.06 -7.12
CA SER A 203 -2.61 -5.14 -7.51
C SER A 203 -2.22 -6.03 -6.31
N LEU A 204 -2.27 -5.49 -5.10
CA LEU A 204 -1.75 -6.13 -3.89
C LEU A 204 -2.67 -7.18 -3.26
N ASN A 205 -3.93 -7.26 -3.71
CA ASN A 205 -4.92 -8.20 -3.19
C ASN A 205 -6.04 -8.49 -4.22
N PRO A 206 -6.34 -9.76 -4.54
CA PRO A 206 -7.36 -10.12 -5.54
C PRO A 206 -8.77 -9.59 -5.27
N THR A 207 -9.17 -9.47 -4.00
CA THR A 207 -10.50 -8.97 -3.58
C THR A 207 -10.42 -7.54 -3.04
N GLY A 208 -9.28 -6.89 -3.23
CA GLY A 208 -9.00 -5.57 -2.69
C GLY A 208 -9.36 -4.42 -3.62
N PHE A 209 -9.74 -3.30 -3.02
CA PHE A 209 -9.92 -2.03 -3.70
C PHE A 209 -9.34 -0.88 -2.88
N ARG A 210 -8.82 0.14 -3.57
CA ARG A 210 -8.43 1.41 -2.97
C ARG A 210 -9.53 2.43 -3.19
N THR A 211 -9.66 3.37 -2.26
CA THR A 211 -10.54 4.53 -2.43
C THR A 211 -10.11 5.66 -1.50
N ASN A 212 -10.47 6.89 -1.84
CA ASN A 212 -10.40 8.05 -0.94
C ASN A 212 -11.61 8.14 0.02
N CYS A 213 -12.56 7.20 -0.07
CA CYS A 213 -13.73 7.11 0.80
C CYS A 213 -13.37 6.54 2.19
N GLN A 214 -13.90 7.14 3.26
CA GLN A 214 -13.70 6.65 4.62
C GLN A 214 -14.61 5.44 4.93
N ILE A 215 -14.20 4.59 5.87
CA ILE A 215 -14.90 3.33 6.18
C ILE A 215 -16.37 3.51 6.56
N ASN A 216 -16.72 4.57 7.29
CA ASN A 216 -18.09 4.89 7.67
C ASN A 216 -18.99 5.14 6.45
N ASP A 217 -18.47 5.82 5.43
CA ASP A 217 -19.21 6.15 4.22
C ASP A 217 -19.25 4.98 3.25
N ILE A 218 -18.18 4.18 3.17
CA ILE A 218 -18.19 2.89 2.45
C ILE A 218 -19.34 2.00 2.97
N LEU A 219 -19.48 1.86 4.29
CA LEU A 219 -20.53 1.04 4.90
C LEU A 219 -21.94 1.54 4.58
N LYS A 220 -22.14 2.87 4.49
CA LYS A 220 -23.43 3.46 4.09
C LYS A 220 -23.72 3.21 2.61
N ILE A 221 -22.76 3.47 1.74
CA ILE A 221 -22.90 3.32 0.28
C ILE A 221 -23.20 1.87 -0.10
N PHE A 222 -22.59 0.91 0.59
CA PHE A 222 -22.80 -0.51 0.29
C PHE A 222 -24.07 -1.06 0.94
N GLY A 223 -24.56 -0.42 2.01
CA GLY A 223 -25.81 -0.79 2.70
C GLY A 223 -27.08 -0.34 1.99
N ASN A 224 -26.98 0.69 1.14
CA ASN A 224 -28.03 1.14 0.23
C ASN A 224 -27.98 0.36 -1.09
#